data_AF-A0A498IVH6-F1
#
_entry.id   AF-A0A498IVH6-F1
#
_cell.length_a   1.000
_cell.length_b   1.000
_cell.length_c   1.000
_cell.angle_alpha   90.00
_cell.angle_beta   90.00
_cell.angle_gamma   90.00
#
_symmetry.space_group_name_H-M   'P 1'
#
loop_
_entity.id
_entity.type
_entity.pdbx_description
1 polymer ?
#
loop_
_entity_poly.entity_id
_entity_poly.type
_entity_poly.pdbx_seq_one_letter_code
_entity_poly.pdbx_strand_id
1 'polypeptide(L)' 'MQPLSIGIHVTWSDFRFYKSWVFTTVQGCEIVPNHGVPIVGYVNTTDGTKYWILNNEWGES' A
#
# COMPACT_ATOMS: atom_id res chain seq x y z
N MET A 1 4.36 -1.00 -19.44
CA MET A 1 4.96 -0.81 -18.11
C MET A 1 4.94 -2.17 -17.41
N GLN A 2 6.04 -2.63 -16.83
CA GLN A 2 6.07 -3.89 -16.07
C GLN A 2 5.87 -3.57 -14.58
N PRO A 3 5.09 -4.36 -13.82
CA PRO A 3 4.93 -4.16 -12.39
C PRO A 3 6.25 -4.41 -11.66
N LEU A 4 6.56 -3.55 -10.67
CA LEU A 4 7.72 -3.70 -9.79
C LEU A 4 7.25 -4.35 -8.49
N SER A 5 7.90 -5.45 -8.09
CA SER A 5 7.63 -6.09 -6.80
C SER A 5 8.36 -5.36 -5.67
N ILE A 6 7.66 -5.08 -4.56
CA ILE A 6 8.22 -4.45 -3.37
C ILE A 6 7.83 -5.23 -2.10
N GLY A 7 8.64 -5.06 -1.05
CA GLY A 7 8.28 -5.48 0.30
C GLY A 7 7.59 -4.36 1.06
N ILE A 8 6.48 -4.68 1.73
CA ILE A 8 5.78 -3.81 2.66
C ILE A 8 5.62 -4.52 4.01
N HIS A 9 5.49 -3.74 5.08
CA HIS A 9 5.12 -4.26 6.39
C HIS A 9 3.60 -4.11 6.58
N VAL A 10 2.90 -5.16 7.01
CA VAL A 10 1.42 -5.18 7.05
C VAL A 10 0.85 -5.86 8.29
N THR A 11 1.59 -5.88 9.40
CA THR A 11 1.14 -6.53 10.63
C THR A 11 0.04 -5.76 11.37
N TRP A 12 -0.03 -4.45 11.15
CA TRP A 12 -0.92 -3.53 11.84
C TRP A 12 -2.41 -3.78 11.53
N SER A 13 -3.27 -3.60 12.54
CA SER A 13 -4.71 -3.82 12.42
C SER A 13 -5.39 -2.84 11.46
N ASP A 14 -4.92 -1.59 11.40
CA ASP A 14 -5.41 -0.58 10.46
C ASP A 14 -5.21 -1.01 9.00
N PHE A 15 -4.09 -1.65 8.67
CA PHE A 15 -3.86 -2.20 7.32
C PHE A 15 -4.73 -3.42 7.03
N ARG A 16 -4.86 -4.35 7.99
CA ARG A 16 -5.65 -5.58 7.80
C ARG A 16 -7.14 -5.32 7.56
N PHE A 17 -7.69 -4.26 8.16
CA PHE A 17 -9.09 -3.89 8.04
C PHE A 17 -9.33 -2.68 7.12
N TYR A 18 -8.28 -2.19 6.44
CA TYR A 18 -8.41 -1.12 5.46
C TYR A 18 -9.35 -1.53 4.32
N LYS A 19 -10.18 -0.59 3.86
CA LYS A 19 -11.16 -0.81 2.78
C LYS A 19 -11.13 0.24 1.67
N SER A 20 -10.78 1.48 1.99
CA SER A 20 -10.87 2.60 1.04
C SER A 20 -10.05 3.80 1.51
N TRP A 21 -9.87 4.79 0.64
CA TRP A 21 -9.05 6.02 0.82
C TRP A 21 -7.55 5.79 0.69
N VAL A 22 -6.73 6.84 0.72
CA VAL A 22 -5.28 6.66 0.73
C VAL A 22 -4.86 6.18 2.12
N PHE A 23 -4.28 4.97 2.19
CA PHE A 23 -3.79 4.45 3.46
C PHE A 23 -2.62 5.30 3.97
N THR A 24 -2.74 5.79 5.20
CA THR A 24 -1.66 6.44 5.95
C THR A 24 -1.69 5.89 7.37
N THR A 25 -0.52 5.65 7.96
CA THR A 25 -0.44 5.19 9.35
C THR A 25 0.34 6.18 10.21
N VAL A 26 -0.16 6.41 11.43
CA VAL A 26 0.49 7.26 12.44
C VAL A 26 1.63 6.52 13.17
N GLN A 27 1.69 5.19 13.03
CA GLN A 27 2.63 4.34 13.75
C GLN A 27 4.05 4.36 13.13
N GLY A 28 4.20 5.04 11.99
CA GLY A 28 5.41 5.03 11.18
C GLY A 28 5.51 3.76 10.31
N CYS A 29 6.25 3.86 9.20
CA CYS A 29 6.55 2.69 8.38
C CYS A 29 7.76 1.99 9.00
N GLU A 30 7.55 0.85 9.66
CA GLU A 30 8.67 0.00 10.03
C GLU A 30 9.37 -0.54 8.78
N ILE A 31 10.69 -0.52 8.79
CA ILE A 31 11.54 -0.89 7.65
C ILE A 31 11.83 -2.41 7.65
N VAL A 32 10.92 -3.21 8.21
CA VAL A 32 11.00 -4.67 8.24
C VAL A 32 9.85 -5.25 7.41
N PRO A 33 10.00 -5.30 6.07
CA PRO A 33 8.95 -5.81 5.21
C PRO A 33 8.70 -7.29 5.48
N ASN A 34 7.43 -7.67 5.49
CA ASN A 34 7.00 -9.05 5.74
C ASN A 34 5.99 -9.57 4.71
N HIS A 35 5.61 -8.73 3.74
CA HIS A 35 4.66 -9.06 2.68
C HIS A 35 5.13 -8.48 1.35
N GLY A 36 5.05 -9.27 0.28
CA GLY A 36 5.46 -8.88 -1.06
C GLY A 36 4.25 -8.45 -1.89
N VAL A 37 4.32 -7.30 -2.54
CA VAL A 37 3.24 -6.83 -3.43
C VAL A 37 3.77 -6.13 -4.68
N PRO A 38 3.10 -6.29 -5.83
CA PRO A 38 3.38 -5.49 -7.02
C PRO A 38 2.85 -4.06 -6.91
N ILE A 39 3.70 -3.09 -7.25
CA ILE A 39 3.28 -1.73 -7.60
C ILE A 39 2.76 -1.76 -9.04
N VAL A 40 1.53 -1.28 -9.23
CA VAL A 40 0.87 -1.20 -10.54
C VAL A 40 0.62 0.22 -11.01
N GLY A 41 0.82 1.22 -10.14
CA GLY A 41 0.65 2.62 -10.51
C GLY A 41 1.08 3.60 -9.44
N TYR A 42 1.04 4.88 -9.83
CA TYR A 42 1.30 6.03 -8.97
C TYR A 42 0.34 7.14 -9.34
N VAL A 43 -0.19 7.84 -8.34
CA VAL A 43 -1.11 8.95 -8.53
C VAL A 43 -0.56 10.20 -7.87
N ASN A 44 -0.70 11.32 -8.57
CA ASN A 44 -0.52 12.67 -8.06
C ASN A 44 -1.81 13.43 -8.32
N THR A 45 -2.63 13.62 -7.29
CA THR A 45 -3.93 14.29 -7.39
C THR A 45 -3.75 15.81 -7.52
N THR A 46 -4.81 16.50 -7.96
CA THR A 46 -4.80 17.96 -8.13
C THR A 46 -4.64 18.73 -6.83
N ASP A 47 -5.00 18.13 -5.70
CA ASP A 47 -4.80 18.68 -4.36
C ASP A 47 -3.38 18.43 -3.80
N GLY A 48 -2.52 17.77 -4.57
CA GLY A 48 -1.13 17.47 -4.22
C GLY A 48 -0.91 16.16 -3.46
N THR A 49 -1.97 15.37 -3.19
CA THR A 49 -1.84 14.05 -2.57
C THR A 49 -1.14 13.07 -3.52
N LYS A 50 -0.13 12.37 -3.00
CA LYS A 50 0.68 11.42 -3.75
C LYS A 50 0.57 10.04 -3.13
N TYR A 51 0.28 9.02 -3.93
CA TYR A 51 0.17 7.65 -3.42
C TYR A 51 0.50 6.60 -4.48
N TRP A 52 0.93 5.42 -4.00
CA TRP A 52 1.16 4.23 -4.81
C TRP A 52 -0.11 3.39 -4.90
N ILE A 53 -0.33 2.76 -6.05
CA ILE A 53 -1.36 1.74 -6.22
C ILE A 53 -0.67 0.38 -6.14
N LEU A 54 -1.03 -0.39 -5.12
CA LEU A 54 -0.53 -1.73 -4.87
C LEU A 54 -1.62 -2.73 -5.23
N ASN A 55 -1.26 -3.79 -5.96
CA ASN A 55 -2.17 -4.91 -6.21
C ASN A 55 -1.91 -6.00 -5.17
N ASN A 56 -2.79 -6.10 -4.17
CA ASN A 56 -2.65 -7.04 -3.06
C ASN A 56 -3.25 -8.42 -3.40
N GLU A 57 -2.85 -9.45 -2.66
CA GLU A 57 -3.19 -10.86 -2.92
C GLU A 57 -4.07 -11.49 -1.83
N TRP A 58 -4.91 -10.69 -1.17
CA TRP A 58 -5.80 -11.14 -0.07
C TRP A 58 -7.28 -11.31 -0.48
N GLY A 59 -7.57 -11.33 -1.79
CA GLY A 59 -8.93 -11.45 -2.32
C GLY A 59 -9.71 -10.12 -2.36
N GLU A 60 -10.90 -10.13 -2.99
CA GLU A 60 -11.69 -8.94 -3.32
C GLU A 60 -12.75 -8.55 -2.25
N SER A 61 -12.55 -8.95 -0.98
CA SER A 61 -13.58 -8.85 0.07
C SER A 61 -14.08 -7.46 0.44
#